data_AF-A0A6I9P362-F1
#
_entry.id   AF-A0A6I9P362-F1
#
_cell.length_a   1.000
_cell.length_b   1.000
_cell.length_c   1.000
_cell.angle_alpha   90.00
_cell.angle_beta   90.00
_cell.angle_gamma   90.00
#
_symmetry.space_group_name_H-M   'P 1'
#
loop_
_entity.id
_entity.type
_entity.pdbx_description
1 polymer ?
#
loop_
_entity_poly.entity_id
_entity_poly.type
_entity_poly.pdbx_seq_one_letter_code
_entity_poly.pdbx_strand_id
1 'polypeptide(L)'
;MSFFGMDCVKKKEQELERKLRANDREYNLPFKYATNAIKTSKYNPFTFLPLNLFEQFQRIANAYFLFLLVLQVIPQISSLSWFTTVVPLVLVLTVTAAKDATDDINRHRSDNQVNNRKVKVLIDR
;
A
#
# COMPACT_ATOMS: atom_id res chain seq x y z
N MET A 1 -26.15 -14.45 -12.33
CA MET A 1 -25.07 -13.46 -12.53
C MET A 1 -25.07 -12.46 -11.38
N SER A 2 -24.42 -12.82 -10.27
CA SER A 2 -23.96 -11.87 -9.24
C SER A 2 -22.85 -12.58 -8.50
N PHE A 3 -21.63 -12.43 -9.01
CA PHE A 3 -20.44 -13.12 -8.53
C PHE A 3 -19.37 -12.07 -8.29
N PHE A 4 -19.55 -11.25 -7.25
CA PHE A 4 -18.48 -10.45 -6.63
C PHE A 4 -18.95 -9.90 -5.27
N GLY A 5 -19.35 -10.82 -4.39
CA GLY A 5 -19.33 -10.57 -2.95
C GLY A 5 -17.91 -10.74 -2.47
N MET A 6 -17.11 -9.67 -2.51
CA MET A 6 -15.83 -9.66 -1.78
C MET A 6 -16.13 -9.42 -0.30
N ASP A 7 -16.41 -10.52 0.39
CA ASP A 7 -16.34 -10.64 1.83
C ASP A 7 -14.89 -10.41 2.29
N CYS A 8 -14.53 -9.18 2.65
CA CYS A 8 -13.42 -8.95 3.59
C CYS A 8 -13.53 -7.61 4.29
N VAL A 9 -14.68 -7.33 4.91
CA VAL A 9 -14.72 -6.38 6.02
C VAL A 9 -14.34 -7.17 7.27
N LYS A 10 -13.04 -7.23 7.58
CA LYS A 10 -12.61 -7.60 8.94
C LYS A 10 -13.22 -6.59 9.90
N LYS A 11 -14.33 -6.97 10.54
CA LYS A 11 -14.92 -6.25 11.66
C LYS A 11 -13.81 -6.12 12.71
N LYS A 12 -13.22 -4.93 12.86
CA LYS A 12 -12.38 -4.62 14.02
C LYS A 12 -13.31 -4.73 15.22
N GLU A 13 -13.22 -5.83 15.94
CA GLU A 13 -13.86 -5.95 17.24
C GLU A 13 -13.36 -4.77 18.08
N GLN A 14 -14.28 -3.89 18.43
CA GLN A 14 -13.96 -2.67 19.15
C GLN A 14 -13.58 -3.12 20.56
N GLU A 15 -12.27 -3.17 20.86
CA GLU A 15 -11.77 -3.42 22.21
C GLU A 15 -12.29 -2.30 23.13
N LEU A 16 -13.44 -2.50 23.75
CA LEU A 16 -14.01 -1.58 24.74
C LEU A 16 -13.11 -1.52 25.98
N GLU A 17 -12.46 -2.63 26.34
CA GLU A 17 -11.56 -2.72 27.50
C GLU A 17 -10.39 -3.69 27.24
N ARG A 18 -9.18 -3.31 27.70
CA ARG A 18 -7.97 -4.16 27.68
C ARG A 18 -7.64 -4.65 29.08
N LYS A 19 -7.57 -5.97 29.28
CA LYS A 19 -7.24 -6.60 30.56
C LYS A 19 -5.80 -7.11 30.54
N LEU A 20 -4.91 -6.44 31.25
CA LEU A 20 -3.49 -6.81 31.34
C LEU A 20 -3.14 -7.20 32.78
N ARG A 21 -2.37 -8.28 32.95
CA ARG A 21 -1.74 -8.61 34.24
C ARG A 21 -0.24 -8.29 34.19
N ALA A 22 0.26 -7.61 35.22
CA ALA A 22 1.67 -7.30 35.34
C ALA A 22 2.47 -8.57 35.66
N ASN A 23 3.66 -8.71 35.08
CA ASN A 23 4.60 -9.83 35.25
C ASN A 23 4.06 -11.23 34.88
N ASP A 24 2.85 -11.35 34.34
CA ASP A 24 2.24 -12.63 33.93
C ASP A 24 2.12 -12.70 32.41
N ARG A 25 3.15 -13.24 31.74
CA ARG A 25 3.15 -13.36 30.27
C ARG A 25 2.13 -14.41 29.80
N GLU A 26 1.99 -15.52 30.51
CA GLU A 26 1.11 -16.63 30.13
C GLU A 26 -0.34 -16.20 30.09
N TYR A 27 -0.79 -15.41 31.08
CA TYR A 27 -2.14 -14.84 31.06
C TYR A 27 -2.36 -13.86 29.90
N ASN A 28 -1.35 -13.06 29.52
CA ASN A 28 -1.50 -12.04 28.47
C ASN A 28 -1.44 -12.60 27.04
N LEU A 29 -0.80 -13.77 26.82
CA LEU A 29 -0.60 -14.38 25.50
C LEU A 29 -1.90 -14.69 24.71
N PRO A 30 -2.96 -15.26 25.33
CA PRO A 30 -4.21 -15.60 24.63
C PRO A 30 -4.95 -14.42 24.01
N PHE A 31 -4.77 -13.20 24.56
CA PHE A 31 -5.46 -12.00 24.09
C PHE A 31 -4.94 -11.47 22.74
N LYS A 32 -3.80 -11.96 22.24
CA LYS A 32 -3.24 -11.62 20.91
C LYS A 32 -3.20 -10.11 20.61
N TYR A 33 -2.74 -9.31 21.57
CA TYR A 33 -2.54 -7.87 21.38
C TYR A 33 -1.60 -7.57 20.21
N ALA A 34 -1.78 -6.38 19.62
CA ALA A 34 -0.91 -5.90 18.55
C ALA A 34 0.55 -5.84 19.03
N THR A 35 1.47 -6.25 18.15
CA THR A 35 2.91 -6.17 18.39
C THR A 35 3.38 -4.72 18.48
N ASN A 36 4.45 -4.45 19.22
CA ASN A 36 5.11 -3.13 19.29
C ASN A 36 5.94 -2.78 18.03
N ALA A 37 5.64 -3.43 16.89
CA ALA A 37 6.30 -3.13 15.62
C ALA A 37 5.54 -2.00 14.93
N ILE A 38 6.26 -0.97 14.52
CA ILE A 38 5.72 0.14 13.74
C ILE A 38 6.00 -0.14 12.25
N LYS A 39 4.97 0.06 11.42
CA LYS A 39 5.09 -0.01 9.97
C LYS A 39 4.55 1.27 9.36
N THR A 40 5.44 2.05 8.73
CA THR A 40 5.12 3.29 8.00
C THR A 40 5.15 3.10 6.48
N SER A 41 5.79 2.02 6.02
CA SER A 41 5.75 1.58 4.63
C SER A 41 4.33 1.27 4.16
N LYS A 42 3.99 1.79 2.97
CA LYS A 42 2.64 1.70 2.41
C LYS A 42 2.48 0.47 1.53
N TYR A 43 3.53 0.09 0.81
CA TYR A 43 3.46 -0.97 -0.17
C TYR A 43 4.13 -2.26 0.32
N ASN A 44 3.70 -3.37 -0.27
CA ASN A 44 4.43 -4.63 -0.26
C ASN A 44 5.01 -4.84 -1.67
N PRO A 45 6.09 -5.61 -1.89
CA PRO A 45 6.66 -5.79 -3.22
C PRO A 45 5.62 -6.25 -4.27
N PHE A 46 4.63 -7.05 -3.86
CA PHE A 46 3.54 -7.53 -4.74
C PHE A 46 2.39 -6.54 -4.89
N THR A 47 2.10 -5.73 -3.87
CA THR A 47 0.99 -4.78 -3.91
C THR A 47 1.41 -3.41 -4.46
N PHE A 48 2.71 -3.17 -4.60
CA PHE A 48 3.26 -1.91 -5.09
C PHE A 48 2.65 -1.53 -6.45
N LEU A 49 2.81 -2.38 -7.47
CA LEU A 49 2.39 -2.05 -8.83
C LEU A 49 0.88 -1.76 -8.97
N PRO A 50 -0.05 -2.65 -8.55
CA PRO A 50 -1.47 -2.40 -8.76
C PRO A 50 -1.98 -1.20 -7.94
N LEU A 51 -1.50 -1.03 -6.71
CA LEU A 51 -1.99 0.04 -5.83
C LEU A 51 -1.39 1.40 -6.23
N ASN A 52 -0.11 1.43 -6.57
CA ASN A 52 0.57 2.65 -7.03
C ASN A 52 -0.01 3.14 -8.35
N LEU A 53 -0.27 2.26 -9.33
CA LEU A 53 -0.92 2.65 -10.58
C LEU A 53 -2.33 3.16 -10.35
N PHE A 54 -3.11 2.51 -9.48
CA PHE A 54 -4.45 2.97 -9.14
C PHE A 54 -4.43 4.41 -8.59
N GLU A 55 -3.54 4.70 -7.65
CA GLU A 55 -3.37 6.04 -7.09
C GLU A 55 -2.89 7.07 -8.12
N GLN A 56 -2.01 6.67 -9.05
CA GLN A 56 -1.57 7.55 -10.11
C GLN A 56 -2.72 7.88 -11.08
N PHE A 57 -3.58 6.92 -11.44
CA PHE A 57 -4.73 7.17 -12.32
C PHE A 57 -5.90 7.91 -11.65
N GLN A 58 -5.99 7.92 -10.32
CA GLN A 58 -6.94 8.79 -9.62
C GLN A 58 -6.63 10.29 -9.79
N ARG A 59 -5.42 10.65 -10.24
CA ARG A 59 -5.09 12.04 -10.58
C ARG A 59 -5.73 12.42 -11.92
N ILE A 60 -6.46 13.55 -11.92
CA ILE A 60 -7.21 14.05 -13.09
C ILE A 60 -6.34 14.13 -14.36
N ALA A 61 -5.09 14.59 -14.24
CA ALA A 61 -4.17 14.67 -15.38
C ALA A 61 -3.87 13.30 -16.01
N ASN A 62 -3.57 12.29 -15.19
CA ASN A 62 -3.26 10.95 -15.67
C ASN A 62 -4.52 10.25 -16.21
N ALA A 63 -5.67 10.47 -15.58
CA ALA A 63 -6.96 9.99 -16.08
C ALA A 63 -7.29 10.61 -17.45
N TYR A 64 -7.07 11.91 -17.63
CA TYR A 64 -7.29 12.60 -18.90
C TYR A 64 -6.45 11.98 -20.04
N PHE A 65 -5.15 11.78 -19.81
CA PHE A 65 -4.29 11.12 -20.80
C PHE A 65 -4.71 9.67 -21.08
N LEU A 66 -5.20 8.94 -20.07
CA LEU A 66 -5.74 7.60 -20.26
C LEU A 66 -6.99 7.61 -21.15
N PHE A 67 -7.92 8.52 -20.93
CA PHE A 67 -9.10 8.67 -21.79
C PHE A 67 -8.71 9.06 -23.22
N LEU A 68 -7.77 9.99 -23.38
CA LEU A 68 -7.24 10.34 -24.69
C LEU A 68 -6.61 9.13 -25.40
N LEU A 69 -5.82 8.34 -24.67
CA LEU A 69 -5.20 7.13 -25.21
C LEU A 69 -6.26 6.13 -25.69
N VAL A 70 -7.32 5.89 -24.90
CA VAL A 70 -8.42 5.00 -25.27
C VAL A 70 -9.12 5.48 -26.54
N LEU A 71 -9.38 6.78 -26.68
CA LEU A 71 -9.97 7.35 -27.89
C LEU A 71 -9.04 7.22 -29.11
N GLN A 72 -7.73 7.32 -28.92
CA GLN A 72 -6.73 7.24 -30.00
C GLN A 72 -6.40 5.81 -30.43
N VAL A 73 -6.65 4.81 -29.59
CA VAL A 73 -6.51 3.39 -29.96
C VAL A 73 -7.57 2.99 -30.99
N ILE A 74 -8.69 3.71 -31.09
CA ILE A 74 -9.74 3.45 -32.08
C ILE A 74 -9.37 4.16 -33.40
N PRO A 75 -8.90 3.43 -34.44
CA PRO A 75 -8.37 4.03 -35.66
C PRO A 75 -9.44 4.74 -36.50
N GLN A 76 -10.73 4.50 -36.22
CA GLN A 76 -11.83 5.14 -36.94
C GLN A 76 -12.15 6.56 -36.44
N ILE A 77 -11.70 6.90 -35.22
CA ILE A 77 -11.98 8.20 -34.58
C ILE A 77 -10.74 9.09 -34.59
N SER A 78 -9.54 8.51 -34.64
CA SER A 78 -8.28 9.25 -34.53
C SER A 78 -7.46 9.22 -35.81
N SER A 79 -7.02 10.40 -36.26
CA SER A 79 -6.03 10.58 -37.33
C SER A 79 -4.59 10.63 -36.80
N LEU A 80 -4.39 10.71 -35.48
CA LEU A 80 -3.07 10.73 -34.84
C LEU A 80 -2.65 9.33 -34.42
N SER A 81 -1.34 9.09 -34.39
CA SER A 81 -0.83 7.79 -33.96
C SER A 81 -0.82 7.66 -32.45
N TRP A 82 -1.30 6.52 -31.95
CA TRP A 82 -1.36 6.13 -30.54
C TRP A 82 -0.01 6.22 -29.81
N PHE A 83 1.13 6.13 -30.51
CA PHE A 83 2.44 6.25 -29.87
C PHE A 83 2.69 7.65 -29.27
N THR A 84 2.10 8.69 -29.87
CA THR A 84 2.31 10.08 -29.44
C THR A 84 1.76 10.38 -28.05
N THR A 85 0.75 9.63 -27.59
CA THR A 85 0.16 9.78 -26.25
C THR A 85 0.61 8.71 -25.27
N VAL A 86 0.86 7.48 -25.73
CA VAL A 86 1.29 6.39 -24.84
C VAL A 86 2.69 6.67 -24.27
N VAL A 87 3.60 7.22 -25.07
CA VAL A 87 5.00 7.45 -24.69
C VAL A 87 5.09 8.44 -23.51
N PRO A 88 4.53 9.66 -23.59
CA PRO A 88 4.59 10.59 -22.47
C PRO A 88 3.85 10.05 -21.23
N LEU A 89 2.72 9.36 -21.40
CA LEU A 89 1.98 8.76 -20.29
C LEU A 89 2.81 7.72 -19.54
N VAL A 90 3.40 6.75 -20.26
CA VAL A 90 4.23 5.70 -19.68
C VAL A 90 5.47 6.28 -19.02
N LEU A 91 6.12 7.29 -19.63
CA LEU A 91 7.28 7.96 -19.05
C LEU A 91 6.93 8.57 -17.69
N VAL A 92 5.87 9.38 -17.62
CA VAL A 92 5.46 10.06 -16.38
C VAL A 92 5.06 9.05 -15.30
N LEU A 93 4.29 8.02 -15.64
CA LEU A 93 3.89 6.98 -14.69
C LEU A 93 5.11 6.21 -14.16
N THR A 94 6.05 5.87 -15.04
CA THR A 94 7.27 5.13 -14.67
C THR A 94 8.18 5.94 -13.76
N VAL A 95 8.42 7.22 -14.08
CA VAL A 95 9.25 8.10 -13.23
C VAL A 95 8.60 8.29 -11.85
N THR A 96 7.28 8.50 -11.82
CA THR A 96 6.54 8.66 -10.56
C THR A 96 6.59 7.38 -9.74
N ALA A 97 6.38 6.22 -10.37
CA ALA A 97 6.46 4.93 -9.69
C ALA A 97 7.88 4.64 -9.16
N ALA A 98 8.93 4.95 -9.92
CA ALA A 98 10.31 4.76 -9.47
C ALA A 98 10.63 5.61 -8.23
N LYS A 99 10.15 6.85 -8.20
CA LYS A 99 10.24 7.72 -7.02
C LYS A 99 9.51 7.10 -5.83
N ASP A 100 8.24 6.73 -6.00
CA ASP A 100 7.40 6.20 -4.93
C ASP A 100 7.98 4.89 -4.36
N ALA A 101 8.54 4.02 -5.23
CA ALA A 101 9.24 2.81 -4.82
C ALA A 101 10.47 3.11 -3.95
N THR A 102 11.29 4.08 -4.38
CA THR A 102 12.51 4.47 -3.67
C THR A 102 12.19 5.02 -2.28
N ASP A 103 11.19 5.91 -2.21
CA ASP A 103 10.71 6.49 -0.96
C ASP A 103 10.19 5.40 -0.01
N ASP A 104 9.42 4.42 -0.53
CA ASP A 104 8.89 3.34 0.29
C ASP A 104 9.99 2.37 0.76
N ILE A 105 11.02 2.09 -0.04
CA ILE A 105 12.21 1.32 0.39
C ILE A 105 12.91 2.02 1.56
N ASN A 106 13.08 3.34 1.47
CA ASN A 106 13.70 4.11 2.55
C ASN A 106 12.86 4.06 3.83
N ARG A 107 11.53 4.08 3.72
CA ARG A 107 10.62 3.88 4.86
C ARG A 107 10.80 2.50 5.49
N HIS A 108 10.87 1.43 4.70
CA HIS A 108 11.12 0.08 5.21
C HIS A 108 12.45 -0.01 5.98
N ARG A 109 13.51 0.63 5.48
CA ARG A 109 14.81 0.66 6.16
C ARG A 109 14.73 1.40 7.50
N SER A 110 14.05 2.56 7.52
CA SER A 110 13.83 3.35 8.74
C SER A 110 13.00 2.58 9.78
N ASP A 111 11.89 1.96 9.36
CA ASP A 111 11.04 1.12 10.21
C ASP A 111 11.86 0.00 10.85
N ASN A 112 12.69 -0.69 10.07
CA ASN A 112 13.57 -1.75 10.57
C ASN A 112 14.58 -1.22 11.59
N GLN A 113 15.15 -0.03 11.38
CA GLN A 113 16.08 0.57 12.33
C GLN A 113 15.38 0.91 13.66
N VAL A 114 14.16 1.44 13.62
CA VAL A 114 13.38 1.81 14.81
C VAL A 114 12.92 0.57 15.59
N ASN A 115 12.38 -0.43 14.89
CA ASN A 115 11.86 -1.64 15.51
C ASN A 115 12.94 -2.52 16.16
N ASN A 116 14.19 -2.45 15.68
CA ASN A 116 15.32 -3.22 16.21
C ASN A 116 16.17 -2.46 17.26
N ARG A 117 15.67 -1.34 17.80
CA ARG A 117 16.37 -0.62 18.87
C ARG A 117 16.44 -1.47 20.13
N LYS A 118 17.61 -1.47 20.80
CA LYS A 118 17.82 -2.23 22.04
C LYS A 118 16.99 -1.63 23.17
N VAL A 119 16.23 -2.48 23.86
CA VAL A 119 15.45 -2.12 25.05
C VAL A 119 15.72 -3.13 26.17
N LYS A 120 15.67 -2.67 27.42
CA LYS A 120 15.74 -3.55 28.60
C LYS A 120 14.32 -4.00 28.94
N VAL A 121 14.12 -5.31 29.04
CA VAL A 121 12.83 -5.91 29.41
C VAL A 121 13.04 -6.66 30.72
N LEU A 122 12.09 -6.53 31.64
CA LEU A 122 12.04 -7.32 32.86
C LEU A 122 11.65 -8.76 32.48
N ILE A 123 12.50 -9.73 32.81
CA ILE A 123 12.24 -11.16 32.61
C ILE A 123 12.18 -11.77 34.00
N ASP A 124 10.99 -12.20 34.42
CA ASP A 124 10.85 -13.03 35.61
C ASP A 124 11.33 -14.44 35.26
N ARG A 125 12.17 -15.04 36.12
CA ARG A 125 12.81 -16.34 35.89
C ARG A 125 12.10 -17.46 36.63
#